data_AF-A0AAD5JQ82-F1
#
_entry.id   AF-A0AAD5JQ82-F1
#
_cell.length_a   1.000
_cell.length_b   1.000
_cell.length_c   1.000
_cell.angle_alpha   90.00
_cell.angle_beta   90.00
_cell.angle_gamma   90.00
#
_symmetry.space_group_name_H-M   'P 1'
#
loop_
_entity.id
_entity.type
_entity.pdbx_description
1 polymer ?
#
loop_
_entity_poly.entity_id
_entity_poly.type
_entity_poly.pdbx_seq_one_letter_code
_entity_poly.pdbx_strand_id
1 'polypeptide(L)'
;MDSKRHELGSARELFQAQTHLYKHIFNYISCMSLKCAVELGIPDILHNHGVVQDQPITLPELVSALKIQPTKASCIYRLMRLLVHSGFFCVTKKSTTHDEEEAYSLTPSSRLLLKDNSNCLSTFVLAMHDSAFSTPWQSLVGWFREDGHITTPFESAHGLNFWDYGEQNPEFNTLFSQAMASDSQMANLVVKDCKPIFEGLNSLVDVGGGTGSFSRILSEEFPHMKCTVFDLPHVVANSPDHTNNLNFIGGDMFQYIPPADAFLFKLVFHAYGDEDCVKILKKCREAISSKGDNQGEGKVIIVDIVINEKEDEHELTEAKLFFDMLMMVVVTGRERNEKEWQKIFLEAGFNHYKITPLFGLRSLIEADKRDTAISVISSNLSAATYLCSISLTLSSLIGAWLGSSASYNVFESRLIYGDTRAVTMSIKYIALVTCFLLAFSCFVHSASHFVHANYLISTPDSDIPLKYVEKAVIRGGDFWSLGLRALYFALNLILWFFGPIPMFVSSFIMVIFLHCLDTNTTPLHHHRSPTIQTGKKVVVRASGAADRQ
;
A
#
# COMPACT_ATOMS: atom_id res chain seq x y z
N MET A 1 8.49 9.68 -54.21
CA MET A 1 7.32 9.95 -53.33
C MET A 1 7.61 9.52 -51.88
N ASP A 2 8.39 8.47 -51.65
CA ASP A 2 8.71 8.00 -50.29
C ASP A 2 9.62 8.93 -49.47
N SER A 3 10.61 9.60 -50.08
CA SER A 3 11.46 10.56 -49.34
C SER A 3 10.68 11.78 -48.82
N LYS A 4 9.72 12.31 -49.59
CA LYS A 4 8.82 13.40 -49.12
C LYS A 4 7.83 12.94 -48.03
N ARG A 5 7.39 11.67 -48.04
CA ARG A 5 6.56 11.11 -46.95
C ARG A 5 7.37 10.91 -45.67
N HIS A 6 8.64 10.49 -45.79
CA HIS A 6 9.55 10.32 -44.68
C HIS A 6 9.96 11.67 -44.04
N GLU A 7 10.21 12.71 -44.87
CA GLU A 7 10.45 14.09 -44.39
C GLU A 7 9.21 14.73 -43.75
N LEU A 8 8.01 14.49 -44.29
CA LEU A 8 6.77 14.99 -43.70
C LEU A 8 6.41 14.28 -42.38
N GLY A 9 6.73 12.99 -42.26
CA GLY A 9 6.67 12.23 -41.01
C GLY A 9 7.61 12.82 -39.96
N SER A 10 8.85 13.08 -40.35
CA SER A 10 9.86 13.71 -39.49
C SER A 10 9.46 15.11 -39.01
N ALA A 11 8.89 15.95 -39.88
CA ALA A 11 8.43 17.29 -39.49
C ALA A 11 7.24 17.26 -38.52
N ARG A 12 6.27 16.35 -38.77
CA ARG A 12 5.10 16.20 -37.88
C ARG A 12 5.50 15.71 -36.50
N GLU A 13 6.41 14.75 -36.43
CA GLU A 13 6.99 14.25 -35.17
C GLU A 13 7.69 15.38 -34.41
N LEU A 14 8.46 16.24 -35.09
CA LEU A 14 9.12 17.39 -34.48
C LEU A 14 8.12 18.39 -33.89
N PHE A 15 7.02 18.70 -34.57
CA PHE A 15 5.99 19.60 -34.03
C PHE A 15 5.23 19.00 -32.83
N GLN A 16 5.01 17.68 -32.84
CA GLN A 16 4.43 16.98 -31.69
C GLN A 16 5.39 17.01 -30.48
N ALA A 17 6.68 16.75 -30.72
CA ALA A 17 7.72 16.85 -29.70
C ALA A 17 7.85 18.28 -29.15
N GLN A 18 7.79 19.30 -30.02
CA GLN A 18 7.79 20.71 -29.63
C GLN A 18 6.60 21.06 -28.74
N THR A 19 5.41 20.58 -29.09
CA THR A 19 4.19 20.78 -28.29
C THR A 19 4.34 20.15 -26.90
N HIS A 20 4.86 18.91 -26.85
CA HIS A 20 5.13 18.22 -25.59
C HIS A 20 6.14 19.00 -24.73
N LEU A 21 7.25 19.47 -25.32
CA LEU A 21 8.25 20.28 -24.63
C LEU A 21 7.64 21.59 -24.07
N TYR A 22 6.87 22.31 -24.87
CA TYR A 22 6.27 23.58 -24.44
C TYR A 22 5.25 23.39 -23.31
N LYS A 23 4.49 22.30 -23.33
CA LYS A 23 3.60 21.94 -22.22
C LYS A 23 4.37 21.86 -20.90
N HIS A 24 5.53 21.21 -20.89
CA HIS A 24 6.36 21.07 -19.68
C HIS A 24 7.05 22.38 -19.27
N ILE A 25 7.57 23.17 -20.22
CA ILE A 25 8.18 24.48 -19.94
C ILE A 25 7.18 25.43 -19.24
N PHE A 26 5.93 25.42 -19.68
CA PHE A 26 4.89 26.32 -19.17
C PHE A 26 3.98 25.68 -18.13
N ASN A 27 4.27 24.48 -17.64
CA ASN A 27 3.39 23.76 -16.72
C ASN A 27 3.16 24.53 -15.40
N TYR A 28 4.16 25.27 -14.93
CA TYR A 28 4.06 26.12 -13.73
C TYR A 28 2.93 27.17 -13.83
N ILE A 29 2.53 27.57 -15.05
CA ILE A 29 1.42 28.52 -15.25
C ILE A 29 0.10 27.91 -14.77
N SER A 30 -0.11 26.61 -14.98
CA SER A 30 -1.30 25.89 -14.50
C SER A 30 -1.35 25.90 -12.97
N CYS A 31 -0.21 25.59 -12.32
CA CYS A 31 -0.06 25.61 -10.86
C CYS A 31 -0.38 27.00 -10.28
N MET A 32 0.23 28.05 -10.82
CA MET A 32 0.02 29.42 -10.34
C MET A 32 -1.38 29.96 -10.64
N SER A 33 -2.00 29.50 -11.73
CA SER A 33 -3.39 29.82 -12.05
C SER A 33 -4.37 29.22 -11.04
N LEU A 34 -4.12 27.98 -10.62
CA LEU A 34 -4.91 27.32 -9.58
C LEU A 34 -4.77 28.04 -8.23
N LYS A 35 -3.52 28.36 -7.83
CA LYS A 35 -3.26 29.18 -6.63
C LYS A 35 -4.03 30.49 -6.68
N CYS A 36 -3.94 31.23 -7.79
CA CYS A 36 -4.62 32.50 -7.98
C CYS A 36 -6.15 32.36 -7.84
N ALA A 37 -6.76 31.32 -8.41
CA ALA A 37 -8.19 31.10 -8.28
C ALA A 37 -8.64 30.81 -6.84
N VAL A 38 -7.82 30.06 -6.08
CA VAL A 38 -8.05 29.79 -4.65
C VAL A 38 -7.93 31.07 -3.83
N GLU A 39 -6.86 31.87 -4.03
CA GLU A 39 -6.66 33.15 -3.32
C GLU A 39 -7.76 34.17 -3.61
N LEU A 40 -8.23 34.21 -4.86
CA LEU A 40 -9.34 35.06 -5.27
C LEU A 40 -10.71 34.58 -4.72
N GLY A 41 -10.78 33.37 -4.16
CA GLY A 41 -12.03 32.80 -3.64
C GLY A 41 -13.03 32.42 -4.75
N ILE A 42 -12.56 32.16 -5.97
CA ILE A 42 -13.43 31.81 -7.11
C ILE A 42 -14.30 30.59 -6.80
N PRO A 43 -13.80 29.47 -6.25
CA PRO A 43 -14.63 28.30 -5.94
C PRO A 43 -15.80 28.65 -5.00
N ASP A 44 -15.54 29.38 -3.92
CA ASP A 44 -16.55 29.75 -2.94
C ASP A 44 -17.61 30.70 -3.53
N ILE A 45 -17.19 31.67 -4.37
CA ILE A 45 -18.12 32.58 -5.07
C ILE A 45 -19.06 31.81 -5.99
N LEU A 46 -18.52 30.88 -6.79
CA LEU A 46 -19.33 30.04 -7.67
C LEU A 46 -20.31 29.17 -6.88
N HIS A 47 -19.86 28.60 -5.75
CA HIS A 47 -20.72 27.80 -4.88
C HIS A 47 -21.87 28.62 -4.30
N ASN A 48 -21.54 29.74 -3.64
CA ASN A 48 -22.53 30.59 -2.98
C ASN A 48 -23.54 31.17 -3.98
N HIS A 49 -23.08 31.56 -5.17
CA HIS A 49 -23.96 32.04 -6.22
C HIS A 49 -24.92 30.93 -6.71
N GLY A 50 -24.41 29.71 -6.92
CA GLY A 50 -25.22 28.57 -7.31
C GLY A 50 -26.25 28.16 -6.26
N VAL A 51 -25.90 28.23 -4.97
CA VAL A 51 -26.83 27.93 -3.86
C VAL A 51 -27.91 29.00 -3.71
N VAL A 52 -27.54 30.28 -3.83
CA VAL A 52 -28.48 31.40 -3.58
C VAL A 52 -29.39 31.66 -4.79
N GLN A 53 -28.88 31.54 -6.01
CA GLN A 53 -29.60 31.92 -7.23
C GLN A 53 -30.06 30.74 -8.08
N ASP A 54 -29.68 29.50 -7.73
CA ASP A 54 -29.94 28.28 -8.51
C ASP A 54 -29.57 28.42 -10.00
N GLN A 55 -28.49 29.18 -10.27
CA GLN A 55 -28.03 29.52 -11.62
C GLN A 55 -26.50 29.63 -11.68
N PRO A 56 -25.89 29.25 -12.81
CA PRO A 56 -24.45 29.43 -13.04
C PRO A 56 -24.08 30.91 -13.18
N ILE A 57 -22.83 31.25 -12.87
CA ILE A 57 -22.36 32.64 -12.80
C ILE A 57 -21.71 33.08 -14.11
N THR A 58 -22.14 34.21 -14.68
CA THR A 58 -21.54 34.76 -15.92
C THR A 58 -20.22 35.47 -15.61
N LEU A 59 -19.40 35.73 -16.63
CA LEU A 59 -18.14 36.46 -16.43
C LEU A 59 -18.35 37.87 -15.81
N PRO A 60 -19.31 38.71 -16.25
CA PRO A 60 -19.57 39.99 -15.61
C PRO A 60 -19.99 39.86 -14.15
N GLU A 61 -20.85 38.87 -13.84
CA GLU A 61 -21.29 38.58 -12.48
C GLU A 61 -20.10 38.16 -11.58
N LEU A 62 -19.23 37.28 -12.10
CA LEU A 62 -18.03 36.83 -11.40
C LEU A 62 -17.05 37.98 -11.13
N VAL A 63 -16.77 38.82 -12.13
CA VAL A 63 -15.87 39.98 -11.96
C VAL A 63 -16.41 40.96 -10.94
N SER A 64 -17.74 41.18 -10.94
CA SER A 64 -18.43 42.01 -9.95
C SER A 64 -18.32 41.42 -8.54
N ALA A 65 -18.60 40.11 -8.38
CA ALA A 65 -18.50 39.40 -7.11
C ALA A 65 -17.07 39.39 -6.54
N LEU A 66 -16.06 39.26 -7.41
CA LEU A 66 -14.65 39.36 -7.05
C LEU A 66 -14.20 40.79 -6.70
N LYS A 67 -15.04 41.81 -6.94
CA LYS A 67 -14.70 43.23 -6.77
C LYS A 67 -13.47 43.66 -7.57
N ILE A 68 -13.30 43.10 -8.77
CA ILE A 68 -12.17 43.40 -9.65
C ILE A 68 -12.53 44.55 -10.59
N GLN A 69 -11.56 45.41 -10.91
CA GLN A 69 -11.77 46.50 -11.87
C GLN A 69 -12.21 45.95 -13.23
N PRO A 70 -13.24 46.53 -13.88
CA PRO A 70 -13.75 46.05 -15.17
C PRO A 70 -12.68 45.96 -16.27
N THR A 71 -11.64 46.80 -16.22
CA THR A 71 -10.49 46.78 -17.14
C THR A 71 -9.70 45.47 -17.10
N LYS A 72 -9.81 44.70 -16.01
CA LYS A 72 -9.17 43.38 -15.83
C LYS A 72 -10.11 42.20 -16.10
N ALA A 73 -11.36 42.44 -16.53
CA ALA A 73 -12.33 41.37 -16.81
C ALA A 73 -11.81 40.37 -17.87
N SER A 74 -11.13 40.86 -18.91
CA SER A 74 -10.51 40.02 -19.94
C SER A 74 -9.38 39.14 -19.39
N CYS A 75 -8.69 39.57 -18.34
CA CYS A 75 -7.68 38.77 -17.66
C CYS A 75 -8.32 37.61 -16.88
N ILE A 76 -9.43 37.87 -16.18
CA ILE A 76 -10.20 36.83 -15.47
C ILE A 76 -10.77 35.81 -16.46
N TYR A 77 -11.28 36.26 -17.60
CA TYR A 77 -11.69 35.36 -18.67
C TYR A 77 -10.56 34.41 -19.12
N ARG A 78 -9.33 34.94 -19.31
CA ARG A 78 -8.17 34.11 -19.69
C ARG A 78 -7.79 33.10 -18.62
N LEU A 79 -7.84 33.50 -17.35
CA LEU A 79 -7.60 32.61 -16.21
C LEU A 79 -8.64 31.48 -16.17
N MET A 80 -9.92 31.84 -16.20
CA MET A 80 -11.03 30.87 -16.18
C MET A 80 -10.98 29.94 -17.38
N ARG A 81 -10.66 30.43 -18.58
CA ARG A 81 -10.55 29.59 -19.78
C ARG A 81 -9.48 28.50 -19.62
N LEU A 82 -8.34 28.81 -19.01
CA LEU A 82 -7.31 27.80 -18.71
C LEU A 82 -7.81 26.81 -17.67
N LEU A 83 -8.39 27.28 -16.55
CA LEU A 83 -8.85 26.40 -15.47
C LEU A 83 -10.04 25.53 -15.86
N VAL A 84 -10.89 25.99 -16.78
CA VAL A 84 -11.92 25.18 -17.43
C VAL A 84 -11.28 24.09 -18.28
N HIS A 85 -10.29 24.43 -19.10
CA HIS A 85 -9.59 23.45 -19.92
C HIS A 85 -8.84 22.41 -19.06
N SER A 86 -8.31 22.81 -17.92
CA SER A 86 -7.70 21.92 -16.91
C SER A 86 -8.70 21.15 -16.05
N GLY A 87 -10.02 21.28 -16.29
CA GLY A 87 -11.06 20.50 -15.62
C GLY A 87 -11.44 20.95 -14.20
N PHE A 88 -10.90 22.08 -13.71
CA PHE A 88 -11.31 22.65 -12.41
C PHE A 88 -12.69 23.30 -12.48
N PHE A 89 -13.07 23.86 -13.62
CA PHE A 89 -14.40 24.45 -13.82
C PHE A 89 -15.00 23.95 -15.12
N CYS A 90 -16.29 24.13 -15.32
CA CYS A 90 -16.95 23.87 -16.59
C CYS A 90 -17.75 25.08 -17.06
N VAL A 91 -17.93 25.19 -18.38
CA VAL A 91 -18.78 26.21 -18.99
C VAL A 91 -20.16 25.59 -19.21
N THR A 92 -21.17 26.30 -18.74
CA THR A 92 -22.60 25.99 -18.85
C THR A 92 -23.29 27.16 -19.54
N LYS A 93 -24.42 26.89 -20.20
CA LYS A 93 -25.23 27.94 -20.83
C LYS A 93 -26.26 28.47 -19.84
N LYS A 94 -26.29 29.79 -19.65
CA LYS A 94 -27.36 30.48 -18.91
C LYS A 94 -28.33 31.06 -19.95
N SER A 95 -29.58 30.57 -19.94
CA SER A 95 -30.62 31.09 -20.83
C SER A 95 -31.15 32.40 -20.26
N THR A 96 -30.96 33.50 -20.99
CA THR A 96 -31.59 34.78 -20.67
C THR A 96 -32.75 35.04 -21.64
N THR A 97 -33.61 36.03 -21.34
CA THR A 97 -34.79 36.35 -22.15
C THR A 97 -34.47 36.74 -23.60
N HIS A 98 -33.20 37.04 -23.92
CA HIS A 98 -32.78 37.51 -25.24
C HIS A 98 -31.58 36.79 -25.85
N ASP A 99 -30.71 36.10 -25.08
CA ASP A 99 -29.56 35.34 -25.60
C ASP A 99 -29.09 34.21 -24.64
N GLU A 100 -28.28 33.28 -25.15
CA GLU A 100 -27.54 32.30 -24.33
C GLU A 100 -26.15 32.86 -23.97
N GLU A 101 -25.88 33.03 -22.68
CA GLU A 101 -24.57 33.47 -22.19
C GLU A 101 -23.74 32.30 -21.62
N GLU A 102 -22.41 32.35 -21.82
CA GLU A 102 -21.48 31.45 -21.15
C GLU A 102 -21.39 31.78 -19.66
N ALA A 103 -21.59 30.76 -18.83
CA ALA A 103 -21.51 30.85 -17.39
C ALA A 103 -20.65 29.71 -16.81
N TYR A 104 -20.06 29.92 -15.64
CA TYR A 104 -19.14 28.99 -15.00
C TYR A 104 -19.83 28.17 -13.91
N SER A 105 -19.46 26.91 -13.82
CA SER A 105 -19.91 25.96 -12.80
C SER A 105 -18.73 25.17 -12.20
N LEU A 106 -18.93 24.65 -10.99
CA LEU A 106 -17.96 23.81 -10.29
C LEU A 106 -17.90 22.39 -10.86
N THR A 107 -16.72 21.78 -10.80
CA THR A 107 -16.49 20.35 -11.08
C THR A 107 -16.17 19.61 -9.77
N PRO A 108 -16.10 18.27 -9.75
CA PRO A 108 -15.64 17.54 -8.57
C PRO A 108 -14.28 18.05 -8.04
N SER A 109 -13.35 18.42 -8.92
CA SER A 109 -12.02 18.91 -8.54
C SER A 109 -12.08 20.27 -7.83
N SER A 110 -12.86 21.24 -8.33
CA SER A 110 -13.00 22.54 -7.64
C SER A 110 -13.86 22.47 -6.37
N ARG A 111 -14.73 21.46 -6.23
CA ARG A 111 -15.48 21.25 -4.98
C ARG A 111 -14.57 20.87 -3.80
N LEU A 112 -13.39 20.29 -4.07
CA LEU A 112 -12.35 20.07 -3.05
C LEU A 112 -11.73 21.38 -2.55
N LEU A 113 -12.00 22.52 -3.19
CA LEU A 113 -11.43 23.82 -2.81
C LEU A 113 -12.40 24.69 -2.00
N LEU A 114 -13.62 24.21 -1.73
CA LEU A 114 -14.65 24.94 -0.99
C LEU A 114 -14.35 24.93 0.51
N LYS A 115 -14.39 26.10 1.15
CA LYS A 115 -14.05 26.24 2.58
C LYS A 115 -15.02 25.50 3.51
N ASP A 116 -16.29 25.45 3.14
CA ASP A 116 -17.34 24.79 3.93
C ASP A 116 -17.39 23.26 3.70
N ASN A 117 -16.53 22.73 2.84
CA ASN A 117 -16.42 21.30 2.61
C ASN A 117 -15.53 20.67 3.70
N SER A 118 -15.99 19.55 4.27
CA SER A 118 -15.25 18.80 5.27
C SER A 118 -13.96 18.16 4.72
N ASN A 119 -13.69 18.21 3.41
CA ASN A 119 -12.48 17.71 2.77
C ASN A 119 -11.79 18.83 1.95
N CYS A 120 -11.75 20.06 2.49
CA CYS A 120 -11.21 21.22 1.79
C CYS A 120 -9.68 21.10 1.66
N LEU A 121 -9.14 21.26 0.45
CA LEU A 121 -7.70 21.25 0.15
C LEU A 121 -7.16 22.63 -0.25
N SER A 122 -7.94 23.71 -0.06
CA SER A 122 -7.52 25.07 -0.41
C SER A 122 -6.22 25.47 0.30
N THR A 123 -6.12 25.22 1.60
CA THR A 123 -4.91 25.50 2.38
C THR A 123 -3.72 24.66 1.93
N PHE A 124 -3.95 23.40 1.53
CA PHE A 124 -2.91 22.55 0.94
C PHE A 124 -2.37 23.15 -0.35
N VAL A 125 -3.24 23.63 -1.25
CA VAL A 125 -2.82 24.34 -2.48
C VAL A 125 -1.97 25.55 -2.14
N LEU A 126 -2.39 26.39 -1.17
CA LEU A 126 -1.64 27.59 -0.81
C LEU A 126 -0.25 27.25 -0.22
N ALA A 127 -0.19 26.29 0.71
CA ALA A 127 1.06 25.88 1.35
C ALA A 127 2.07 25.30 0.36
N MET A 128 1.64 24.41 -0.55
CA MET A 128 2.54 23.81 -1.55
C MET A 128 3.10 24.82 -2.56
N HIS A 129 2.50 26.01 -2.65
CA HIS A 129 2.98 27.11 -3.49
C HIS A 129 3.55 28.28 -2.68
N ASP A 130 3.97 28.02 -1.44
CA ASP A 130 4.78 28.96 -0.67
C ASP A 130 6.18 29.12 -1.29
N SER A 131 6.80 30.28 -1.04
CA SER A 131 8.17 30.55 -1.47
C SER A 131 9.19 29.56 -0.90
N ALA A 132 8.97 29.04 0.31
CA ALA A 132 9.82 28.05 0.95
C ALA A 132 9.93 26.76 0.13
N PHE A 133 8.83 26.32 -0.50
CA PHE A 133 8.80 25.13 -1.34
C PHE A 133 9.32 25.38 -2.75
N SER A 134 9.13 26.58 -3.32
CA SER A 134 9.49 26.89 -4.70
C SER A 134 10.96 27.33 -4.89
N THR A 135 11.55 27.96 -3.88
CA THR A 135 12.94 28.47 -3.94
C THR A 135 13.98 27.36 -4.19
N PRO A 136 13.94 26.18 -3.53
CA PRO A 136 14.94 25.14 -3.71
C PRO A 136 15.04 24.62 -5.17
N TRP A 137 13.93 24.63 -5.91
CA TRP A 137 13.90 24.18 -7.30
C TRP A 137 14.76 25.02 -8.23
N GLN A 138 15.01 26.29 -7.90
CA GLN A 138 15.82 27.20 -8.70
C GLN A 138 17.32 26.85 -8.65
N SER A 139 17.75 26.16 -7.59
CA SER A 139 19.16 25.85 -7.32
C SER A 139 19.54 24.40 -7.58
N LEU A 140 18.63 23.56 -8.11
CA LEU A 140 18.86 22.11 -8.28
C LEU A 140 20.10 21.78 -9.09
N VAL A 141 20.38 22.51 -10.17
CA VAL A 141 21.58 22.27 -10.99
C VAL A 141 22.87 22.51 -10.20
N GLY A 142 22.88 23.53 -9.33
CA GLY A 142 23.99 23.81 -8.44
C GLY A 142 24.18 22.67 -7.43
N TRP A 143 23.09 22.27 -6.78
CA TRP A 143 23.08 21.18 -5.81
C TRP A 143 23.56 19.84 -6.40
N PHE A 144 23.09 19.44 -7.58
CA PHE A 144 23.54 18.21 -8.24
C PHE A 144 25.04 18.20 -8.61
N ARG A 145 25.66 19.37 -8.73
CA ARG A 145 27.08 19.53 -9.09
C ARG A 145 27.97 19.77 -7.88
N GLU A 146 27.40 19.97 -6.71
CA GLU A 146 28.15 20.25 -5.51
C GLU A 146 28.85 18.97 -5.02
N ASP A 147 30.19 19.02 -4.96
CA ASP A 147 31.01 17.97 -4.39
C ASP A 147 31.06 18.16 -2.87
N GLY A 148 30.33 17.38 -2.08
CA GLY A 148 30.29 17.60 -0.63
C GLY A 148 29.20 16.86 0.15
N HIS A 149 28.89 17.40 1.34
CA HIS A 149 27.90 16.83 2.26
C HIS A 149 26.52 16.69 1.60
N ILE A 150 25.90 15.54 1.80
CA ILE A 150 24.56 15.21 1.29
C ILE A 150 23.53 15.95 2.17
N THR A 151 23.27 17.22 1.86
CA THR A 151 22.13 17.98 2.39
C THR A 151 21.00 17.98 1.37
N THR A 152 19.76 18.30 1.78
CA THR A 152 18.66 18.44 0.83
C THR A 152 18.79 19.74 0.03
N PRO A 153 18.21 19.85 -1.18
CA PRO A 153 18.11 21.13 -1.88
C PRO A 153 17.46 22.24 -1.05
N PHE A 154 16.47 21.89 -0.21
CA PHE A 154 15.85 22.82 0.72
C PHE A 154 16.84 23.36 1.74
N GLU A 155 17.63 22.49 2.37
CA GLU A 155 18.66 22.90 3.33
C GLU A 155 19.76 23.73 2.68
N SER A 156 20.16 23.38 1.44
CA SER A 156 21.12 24.19 0.66
C SER A 156 20.58 25.60 0.36
N ALA A 157 19.27 25.72 0.08
CA ALA A 157 18.65 27.01 -0.25
C ALA A 157 18.36 27.90 0.98
N HIS A 158 17.98 27.30 2.11
CA HIS A 158 17.52 28.04 3.29
C HIS A 158 18.51 28.03 4.47
N GLY A 159 19.56 27.20 4.41
CA GLY A 159 20.57 27.04 5.46
C GLY A 159 20.09 26.26 6.69
N LEU A 160 18.87 25.73 6.66
CA LEU A 160 18.22 24.96 7.73
C LEU A 160 17.49 23.78 7.11
N ASN A 161 17.44 22.64 7.80
CA ASN A 161 16.55 21.56 7.39
C ASN A 161 15.08 21.98 7.52
N PHE A 162 14.19 21.23 6.88
CA PHE A 162 12.77 21.56 6.77
C PHE A 162 12.07 21.77 8.14
N TRP A 163 12.36 20.93 9.13
CA TRP A 163 11.73 20.98 10.44
C TRP A 163 12.23 22.18 11.26
N ASP A 164 13.54 22.42 11.27
CA ASP A 164 14.15 23.57 11.95
C ASP A 164 13.72 24.90 11.31
N TYR A 165 13.53 24.92 9.98
CA TYR A 165 12.97 26.07 9.28
C TYR A 165 11.54 26.36 9.75
N GLY A 166 10.71 25.34 9.93
CA GLY A 166 9.36 25.48 10.48
C GLY A 166 9.38 26.07 11.90
N GLU A 167 10.24 25.56 12.78
CA GLU A 167 10.38 26.07 14.14
C GLU A 167 10.77 27.56 14.17
N GLN A 168 11.67 27.99 13.27
CA GLN A 168 12.12 29.38 13.18
C GLN A 168 11.16 30.30 12.41
N ASN A 169 10.21 29.75 11.65
CA ASN A 169 9.24 30.51 10.84
C ASN A 169 7.80 30.13 11.21
N PRO A 170 7.22 30.71 12.29
CA PRO A 170 5.91 30.33 12.79
C PRO A 170 4.75 30.50 11.78
N GLU A 171 4.83 31.48 10.90
CA GLU A 171 3.82 31.69 9.84
C GLU A 171 3.81 30.53 8.85
N PHE A 172 5.01 30.12 8.38
CA PHE A 172 5.17 28.95 7.52
C PHE A 172 4.71 27.66 8.22
N ASN A 173 5.13 27.46 9.48
CA ASN A 173 4.73 26.27 10.24
C ASN A 173 3.21 26.20 10.46
N THR A 174 2.57 27.34 10.72
CA THR A 174 1.11 27.43 10.85
C THR A 174 0.42 27.06 9.54
N LEU A 175 0.89 27.63 8.42
CA LEU A 175 0.35 27.34 7.09
C LEU A 175 0.53 25.86 6.71
N PHE A 176 1.72 25.30 6.96
CA PHE A 176 2.02 23.88 6.71
C PHE A 176 1.17 22.95 7.59
N SER A 177 1.06 23.25 8.88
CA SER A 177 0.23 22.48 9.82
C SER A 177 -1.24 22.47 9.40
N GLN A 178 -1.78 23.63 8.98
CA GLN A 178 -3.15 23.72 8.47
C GLN A 178 -3.32 22.95 7.15
N ALA A 179 -2.32 22.96 6.26
CA ALA A 179 -2.33 22.16 5.05
C ALA A 179 -2.36 20.65 5.37
N MET A 180 -1.52 20.17 6.29
CA MET A 180 -1.52 18.77 6.72
C MET A 180 -2.83 18.38 7.41
N ALA A 181 -3.41 19.28 8.20
CA ALA A 181 -4.72 19.08 8.82
C ALA A 181 -5.84 18.97 7.76
N SER A 182 -5.77 19.76 6.70
CA SER A 182 -6.74 19.78 5.60
C SER A 182 -6.72 18.48 4.78
N ASP A 183 -5.52 17.97 4.45
CA ASP A 183 -5.35 16.66 3.78
C ASP A 183 -5.79 15.50 4.69
N SER A 184 -5.59 15.63 6.00
CA SER A 184 -6.01 14.63 6.99
C SER A 184 -7.52 14.49 7.14
N GLN A 185 -8.33 15.44 6.65
CA GLN A 185 -9.78 15.29 6.68
C GLN A 185 -10.30 14.13 5.82
N MET A 186 -9.52 13.74 4.80
CA MET A 186 -9.80 12.53 4.01
C MET A 186 -9.72 11.24 4.82
N ALA A 187 -9.22 11.28 6.06
CA ALA A 187 -9.24 10.16 7.00
C ALA A 187 -10.66 9.61 7.23
N ASN A 188 -11.72 10.41 7.08
CA ASN A 188 -13.10 9.91 7.14
C ASN A 188 -13.36 8.79 6.13
N LEU A 189 -12.78 8.88 4.93
CA LEU A 189 -12.88 7.84 3.90
C LEU A 189 -12.08 6.60 4.32
N VAL A 190 -10.88 6.80 4.89
CA VAL A 190 -10.04 5.73 5.44
C VAL A 190 -10.76 4.95 6.52
N VAL A 191 -11.31 5.64 7.49
CA VAL A 191 -12.01 5.04 8.62
C VAL A 191 -13.27 4.31 8.17
N LYS A 192 -14.00 4.88 7.20
CA LYS A 192 -15.21 4.26 6.66
C LYS A 192 -14.92 2.96 5.89
N ASP A 193 -13.93 2.98 5.00
CA ASP A 193 -13.69 1.86 4.09
C ASP A 193 -12.73 0.80 4.67
N CYS A 194 -11.92 1.18 5.67
CA CYS A 194 -10.96 0.31 6.35
C CYS A 194 -11.26 0.11 7.84
N LYS A 195 -12.54 0.24 8.23
CA LYS A 195 -13.00 0.05 9.62
C LYS A 195 -12.42 -1.20 10.31
N PRO A 196 -12.37 -2.39 9.68
CA PRO A 196 -11.88 -3.62 10.32
C PRO A 196 -10.42 -3.56 10.81
N ILE A 197 -9.61 -2.63 10.31
CA ILE A 197 -8.21 -2.48 10.71
C ILE A 197 -8.09 -1.94 12.14
N PHE A 198 -9.04 -1.07 12.50
CA PHE A 198 -9.11 -0.37 13.78
C PHE A 198 -9.99 -1.09 14.81
N GLU A 199 -10.80 -2.05 14.39
CA GLU A 199 -11.66 -2.84 15.28
C GLU A 199 -10.83 -3.68 16.26
N GLY A 200 -11.25 -3.69 17.53
CA GLY A 200 -10.59 -4.44 18.61
C GLY A 200 -9.37 -3.74 19.24
N LEU A 201 -8.99 -2.56 18.77
CA LEU A 201 -7.92 -1.76 19.39
C LEU A 201 -8.44 -1.01 20.62
N ASN A 202 -7.72 -1.10 21.75
CA ASN A 202 -8.03 -0.32 22.95
C ASN A 202 -7.27 1.00 22.98
N SER A 203 -6.12 1.07 22.30
CA SER A 203 -5.24 2.24 22.28
C SER A 203 -4.49 2.38 20.96
N LEU A 204 -4.46 3.60 20.44
CA LEU A 204 -3.75 3.96 19.22
C LEU A 204 -2.92 5.23 19.46
N VAL A 205 -1.67 5.22 18.99
CA VAL A 205 -0.81 6.41 18.96
C VAL A 205 -0.61 6.85 17.51
N ASP A 206 -1.00 8.08 17.23
CA ASP A 206 -0.83 8.77 15.95
C ASP A 206 0.48 9.56 15.99
N VAL A 207 1.53 8.97 15.43
CA VAL A 207 2.89 9.50 15.47
C VAL A 207 3.07 10.47 14.30
N GLY A 208 3.50 11.70 14.60
CA GLY A 208 3.46 12.79 13.62
C GLY A 208 2.04 13.28 13.34
N GLY A 209 1.12 13.13 14.31
CA GLY A 209 -0.31 13.41 14.13
C GLY A 209 -0.68 14.89 14.05
N GLY A 210 0.29 15.80 14.17
CA GLY A 210 0.12 17.25 14.06
C GLY A 210 -0.90 17.81 15.03
N THR A 211 -1.91 18.50 14.50
CA THR A 211 -3.03 19.08 15.27
C THR A 211 -4.12 18.06 15.64
N GLY A 212 -3.88 16.75 15.39
CA GLY A 212 -4.76 15.66 15.77
C GLY A 212 -6.02 15.49 14.90
N SER A 213 -6.02 16.01 13.67
CA SER A 213 -7.21 15.95 12.79
C SER A 213 -7.64 14.52 12.47
N PHE A 214 -6.69 13.61 12.19
CA PHE A 214 -6.99 12.19 11.98
C PHE A 214 -7.48 11.54 13.26
N SER A 215 -6.70 11.70 14.35
CA SER A 215 -7.04 11.13 15.66
C SER A 215 -8.41 11.56 16.18
N ARG A 216 -8.87 12.79 15.88
CA ARG A 216 -10.22 13.26 16.24
C ARG A 216 -11.31 12.42 15.56
N ILE A 217 -11.19 12.22 14.24
CA ILE A 217 -12.11 11.37 13.47
C ILE A 217 -12.13 9.94 14.03
N LEU A 218 -10.96 9.37 14.32
CA LEU A 218 -10.86 8.04 14.94
C LEU A 218 -11.53 7.99 16.32
N SER A 219 -11.31 9.01 17.15
CA SER A 219 -11.88 9.07 18.51
C SER A 219 -13.40 9.23 18.50
N GLU A 220 -13.97 9.84 17.46
CA GLU A 220 -15.42 9.99 17.26
C GLU A 220 -16.04 8.69 16.75
N GLU A 221 -15.41 8.01 15.79
CA GLU A 221 -15.91 6.73 15.25
C GLU A 221 -15.72 5.56 16.23
N PHE A 222 -14.64 5.57 17.03
CA PHE A 222 -14.32 4.53 18.00
C PHE A 222 -14.23 5.11 19.43
N PRO A 223 -15.35 5.45 20.09
CA PRO A 223 -15.33 6.11 21.40
C PRO A 223 -14.62 5.32 22.52
N HIS A 224 -14.48 4.01 22.36
CA HIS A 224 -13.81 3.11 23.31
C HIS A 224 -12.28 3.10 23.16
N MET A 225 -11.76 3.53 22.00
CA MET A 225 -10.33 3.52 21.71
C MET A 225 -9.67 4.79 22.26
N LYS A 226 -8.62 4.62 23.08
CA LYS A 226 -7.79 5.73 23.55
C LYS A 226 -6.84 6.17 22.44
N CYS A 227 -7.10 7.32 21.83
CA CYS A 227 -6.25 7.93 20.82
C CYS A 227 -5.23 8.87 21.49
N THR A 228 -3.97 8.80 21.06
CA THR A 228 -2.91 9.69 21.52
C THR A 228 -2.17 10.28 20.31
N VAL A 229 -2.25 11.59 20.13
CA VAL A 229 -1.46 12.33 19.16
C VAL A 229 -0.07 12.54 19.75
N PHE A 230 0.95 12.06 19.06
CA PHE A 230 2.34 12.19 19.46
C PHE A 230 3.13 12.94 18.39
N ASP A 231 3.64 14.13 18.73
CA ASP A 231 4.36 15.00 17.80
C ASP A 231 5.42 15.82 18.53
N LEU A 232 6.17 16.66 17.82
CA LEU A 232 7.17 17.55 18.40
C LEU A 232 6.51 18.49 19.44
N PRO A 233 7.23 18.84 20.53
CA PRO A 233 6.66 19.66 21.61
C PRO A 233 6.06 20.99 21.14
N HIS A 234 6.68 21.67 20.18
CA HIS A 234 6.18 22.96 19.67
C HIS A 234 4.91 22.83 18.82
N VAL A 235 4.66 21.66 18.21
CA VAL A 235 3.46 21.39 17.39
C VAL A 235 2.24 21.20 18.27
N VAL A 236 2.37 20.40 19.35
CA VAL A 236 1.25 20.10 20.26
C VAL A 236 1.06 21.12 21.38
N ALA A 237 1.92 22.13 21.49
CA ALA A 237 1.87 23.13 22.57
C ALA A 237 0.54 23.89 22.64
N ASN A 238 -0.10 24.13 21.49
CA ASN A 238 -1.38 24.85 21.39
C ASN A 238 -2.57 23.92 21.11
N SER A 239 -2.41 22.62 21.37
CA SER A 239 -3.49 21.64 21.14
C SER A 239 -4.67 21.88 22.08
N PRO A 240 -5.89 21.52 21.67
CA PRO A 240 -7.06 21.57 22.53
C PRO A 240 -6.88 20.74 23.79
N ASP A 241 -7.64 21.08 24.84
CA ASP A 241 -7.67 20.30 26.08
C ASP A 241 -7.95 18.81 25.80
N HIS A 242 -7.29 17.95 26.58
CA HIS A 242 -7.48 16.51 26.55
C HIS A 242 -8.96 16.16 26.72
N THR A 243 -9.50 15.32 25.84
CA THR A 243 -10.83 14.72 26.03
C THR A 243 -10.69 13.35 26.69
N ASN A 244 -11.81 12.72 27.07
CA ASN A 244 -11.78 11.42 27.74
C ASN A 244 -11.04 10.33 26.94
N ASN A 245 -11.00 10.42 25.62
CA ASN A 245 -10.39 9.43 24.73
C ASN A 245 -9.37 10.00 23.73
N LEU A 246 -9.05 11.29 23.74
CA LEU A 246 -8.02 11.92 22.90
C LEU A 246 -7.00 12.68 23.73
N ASN A 247 -5.72 12.31 23.59
CA ASN A 247 -4.60 12.94 24.31
C ASN A 247 -3.54 13.48 23.35
N PHE A 248 -2.80 14.49 23.80
CA PHE A 248 -1.65 15.04 23.08
C PHE A 248 -0.38 14.86 23.93
N ILE A 249 0.70 14.36 23.31
CA ILE A 249 1.99 14.16 23.96
C ILE A 249 3.09 14.75 23.06
N GLY A 250 3.88 15.66 23.61
CA GLY A 250 5.05 16.22 22.95
C GLY A 250 6.28 15.34 23.15
N GLY A 251 7.02 15.04 22.08
CA GLY A 251 8.28 14.30 22.16
C GLY A 251 8.95 14.07 20.81
N ASP A 252 10.01 13.28 20.83
CA ASP A 252 10.79 12.90 19.66
C ASP A 252 10.68 11.39 19.42
N MET A 253 10.10 10.99 18.28
CA MET A 253 9.88 9.59 17.91
C MET A 253 11.17 8.80 17.70
N PHE A 254 12.30 9.46 17.44
CA PHE A 254 13.61 8.80 17.38
C PHE A 254 14.10 8.37 18.76
N GLN A 255 13.66 9.07 19.81
CA GLN A 255 14.03 8.79 21.19
C GLN A 255 13.03 7.84 21.86
N TYR A 256 11.74 8.17 21.80
CA TYR A 256 10.67 7.49 22.51
C TYR A 256 9.35 7.52 21.74
N ILE A 257 8.61 6.42 21.80
CA ILE A 257 7.23 6.32 21.31
C ILE A 257 6.36 5.75 22.43
N PRO A 258 5.23 6.40 22.80
CA PRO A 258 4.34 5.90 23.85
C PRO A 258 3.77 4.50 23.55
N PRO A 259 3.67 3.58 24.52
CA PRO A 259 3.05 2.26 24.30
C PRO A 259 1.57 2.32 23.87
N ALA A 260 1.20 1.55 22.85
CA ALA A 260 -0.17 1.41 22.33
C ALA A 260 -0.38 0.05 21.66
N ASP A 261 -1.64 -0.29 21.33
CA ASP A 261 -1.94 -1.52 20.55
C ASP A 261 -1.61 -1.33 19.07
N ALA A 262 -1.76 -0.10 18.57
CA ALA A 262 -1.39 0.25 17.21
C ALA A 262 -0.70 1.62 17.12
N PHE A 263 0.16 1.75 16.11
CA PHE A 263 0.81 2.99 15.74
C PHE A 263 0.35 3.44 14.36
N LEU A 264 -0.20 4.64 14.25
CA LEU A 264 -0.57 5.26 12.98
C LEU A 264 0.52 6.23 12.54
N PHE A 265 0.93 6.12 11.27
CA PHE A 265 1.82 7.04 10.60
C PHE A 265 1.17 7.50 9.30
N LYS A 266 0.67 8.73 9.25
CA LYS A 266 0.17 9.34 8.02
C LYS A 266 1.21 10.33 7.49
N LEU A 267 1.75 10.08 6.30
CA LEU A 267 2.72 10.99 5.65
C LEU A 267 3.90 11.35 6.55
N VAL A 268 4.42 10.34 7.24
CA VAL A 268 5.60 10.50 8.10
C VAL A 268 6.80 9.85 7.44
N PHE A 269 6.71 8.57 7.10
CA PHE A 269 7.85 7.80 6.60
C PHE A 269 8.37 8.26 5.24
N HIS A 270 7.54 8.86 4.38
CA HIS A 270 8.01 9.48 3.15
C HIS A 270 8.96 10.68 3.38
N ALA A 271 9.01 11.24 4.58
CA ALA A 271 9.90 12.35 4.91
C ALA A 271 11.29 11.90 5.41
N TYR A 272 11.49 10.61 5.63
CA TYR A 272 12.72 10.05 6.20
C TYR A 272 13.36 9.02 5.28
N GLY A 273 14.70 8.94 5.33
CA GLY A 273 15.46 7.89 4.66
C GLY A 273 15.20 6.50 5.26
N ASP A 274 15.55 5.45 4.51
CA ASP A 274 15.21 4.05 4.88
C ASP A 274 15.76 3.64 6.26
N GLU A 275 16.99 4.04 6.59
CA GLU A 275 17.61 3.71 7.88
C GLU A 275 16.83 4.31 9.06
N ASP A 276 16.32 5.52 8.89
CA ASP A 276 15.53 6.22 9.89
C ASP A 276 14.13 5.62 10.02
N CYS A 277 13.50 5.26 8.91
CA CYS A 277 12.26 4.47 8.91
C CYS A 277 12.42 3.17 9.71
N VAL A 278 13.52 2.43 9.50
CA VAL A 278 13.81 1.20 10.25
C VAL A 278 14.02 1.47 11.74
N LYS A 279 14.69 2.56 12.12
CA LYS A 279 14.88 2.94 13.53
C LYS A 279 13.53 3.23 14.21
N ILE A 280 12.67 4.03 13.57
CA ILE A 280 11.34 4.37 14.08
C ILE A 280 10.48 3.10 14.22
N LEU A 281 10.46 2.24 13.21
CA LEU A 281 9.69 0.99 13.27
C LEU A 281 10.19 0.04 14.38
N LYS A 282 11.50 0.00 14.65
CA LYS A 282 12.05 -0.74 15.80
C LYS A 282 11.57 -0.17 17.14
N LYS A 283 11.45 1.16 17.25
CA LYS A 283 10.85 1.82 18.44
C LYS A 283 9.38 1.47 18.62
N CYS A 284 8.60 1.44 17.54
CA CYS A 284 7.21 0.96 17.58
C CYS A 284 7.13 -0.47 18.11
N ARG A 285 8.03 -1.35 17.66
CA ARG A 285 8.09 -2.74 18.10
C ARG A 285 8.44 -2.86 19.59
N GLU A 286 9.38 -2.06 20.08
CA GLU A 286 9.73 -1.97 21.51
C GLU A 286 8.51 -1.52 22.33
N ALA A 287 7.78 -0.52 21.83
CA ALA A 287 6.59 0.01 22.48
C ALA A 287 5.43 -0.99 22.51
N ILE A 288 5.21 -1.80 21.46
CA ILE A 288 4.27 -2.93 21.46
C ILE A 288 4.66 -3.97 22.52
N SER A 289 5.93 -4.37 22.54
CA SER A 289 6.43 -5.45 23.42
C SER A 289 6.34 -5.11 24.90
N SER A 290 6.33 -3.81 25.25
CA SER A 290 6.24 -3.34 26.63
C SER A 290 4.91 -3.65 27.33
N LYS A 291 3.87 -4.07 26.60
CA LYS A 291 2.56 -4.45 27.16
C LYS A 291 2.46 -5.89 27.71
N GLY A 292 3.49 -6.73 27.49
CA GLY A 292 3.55 -8.11 28.00
C GLY A 292 2.91 -9.16 27.08
N ASP A 293 3.28 -10.44 27.27
CA ASP A 293 3.01 -11.57 26.35
C ASP A 293 1.52 -11.95 26.13
N ASN A 294 0.57 -11.29 26.81
CA ASN A 294 -0.85 -11.70 26.85
C ASN A 294 -1.84 -10.68 26.23
N GLN A 295 -1.38 -9.66 25.49
CA GLN A 295 -2.27 -8.68 24.84
C GLN A 295 -1.90 -8.46 23.38
N GLY A 296 -2.44 -9.30 22.49
CA GLY A 296 -2.54 -9.06 21.03
C GLY A 296 -1.22 -8.87 20.25
N GLU A 297 -1.24 -9.23 18.96
CA GLU A 297 -0.16 -8.84 18.05
C GLU A 297 -0.34 -7.34 17.72
N GLY A 298 0.45 -6.48 18.36
CA GLY A 298 0.43 -5.05 18.04
C GLY A 298 0.83 -4.78 16.59
N LYS A 299 0.24 -3.74 15.99
CA LYS A 299 0.38 -3.45 14.55
C LYS A 299 0.85 -2.03 14.28
N VAL A 300 1.50 -1.82 13.14
CA VAL A 300 1.80 -0.49 12.59
C VAL A 300 0.91 -0.27 11.37
N ILE A 301 0.22 0.86 11.35
CA ILE A 301 -0.67 1.30 10.28
C ILE A 301 0.00 2.51 9.62
N ILE A 302 0.26 2.43 8.33
CA ILE A 302 0.91 3.48 7.56
C ILE A 302 -0.04 3.93 6.47
N VAL A 303 -0.24 5.24 6.34
CA VAL A 303 -0.97 5.85 5.22
C VAL A 303 0.03 6.70 4.45
N ASP A 304 0.53 6.15 3.35
CA ASP A 304 1.59 6.76 2.55
C ASP A 304 1.46 6.43 1.05
N ILE A 305 2.25 7.06 0.19
CA ILE A 305 2.25 6.70 -1.24
C ILE A 305 3.03 5.40 -1.44
N VAL A 306 2.45 4.52 -2.27
CA VAL A 306 3.13 3.35 -2.80
C VAL A 306 3.17 3.47 -4.31
N ILE A 307 4.37 3.56 -4.89
CA ILE A 307 4.58 3.65 -6.34
C ILE A 307 4.41 2.25 -6.95
N ASN A 308 3.51 2.12 -7.93
CA ASN A 308 3.35 0.92 -8.73
C ASN A 308 3.14 1.25 -10.21
N GLU A 309 4.21 1.61 -10.91
CA GLU A 309 4.21 1.99 -12.34
C GLU A 309 3.59 0.94 -13.29
N LYS A 310 3.41 -0.30 -12.83
CA LYS A 310 2.83 -1.38 -13.65
C LYS A 310 1.31 -1.45 -13.59
N GLU A 311 0.72 -1.05 -12.46
CA GLU A 311 -0.72 -1.16 -12.21
C GLU A 311 -1.41 0.20 -12.12
N ASP A 312 -0.67 1.24 -11.72
CA ASP A 312 -1.19 2.60 -11.65
C ASP A 312 -1.47 3.17 -13.05
N GLU A 313 -2.55 3.96 -13.16
CA GLU A 313 -2.80 4.75 -14.36
C GLU A 313 -1.71 5.82 -14.56
N HIS A 314 -1.51 6.28 -15.80
CA HIS A 314 -0.44 7.22 -16.13
C HIS A 314 -0.50 8.52 -15.31
N GLU A 315 -1.68 9.15 -15.19
CA GLU A 315 -1.85 10.39 -14.44
C GLU A 315 -1.60 10.21 -12.94
N LEU A 316 -2.05 9.07 -12.39
CA LEU A 316 -1.80 8.73 -11.00
C LEU A 316 -0.30 8.51 -10.73
N THR A 317 0.37 7.79 -11.64
CA THR A 317 1.82 7.56 -11.57
C THR A 317 2.59 8.88 -11.62
N GLU A 318 2.23 9.77 -12.56
CA GLU A 318 2.86 11.09 -12.71
C GLU A 318 2.71 11.92 -11.42
N ALA A 319 1.52 11.92 -10.80
CA ALA A 319 1.30 12.61 -9.54
C ALA A 319 2.10 12.01 -8.38
N LYS A 320 2.21 10.66 -8.28
CA LYS A 320 3.08 10.00 -7.27
C LYS A 320 4.56 10.37 -7.47
N LEU A 321 5.03 10.45 -8.71
CA LEU A 321 6.41 10.85 -9.03
C LEU A 321 6.68 12.34 -8.72
N PHE A 322 5.67 13.21 -8.83
CA PHE A 322 5.81 14.60 -8.35
C PHE A 322 5.98 14.67 -6.83
N PHE A 323 5.30 13.81 -6.07
CA PHE A 323 5.54 13.68 -4.63
C PHE A 323 6.94 13.14 -4.34
N ASP A 324 7.44 12.15 -5.09
CA ASP A 324 8.80 11.64 -4.90
C ASP A 324 9.86 12.72 -5.14
N MET A 325 9.72 13.49 -6.23
CA MET A 325 10.58 14.63 -6.51
C MET A 325 10.48 15.70 -5.41
N LEU A 326 9.27 15.96 -4.87
CA LEU A 326 9.10 16.88 -3.75
C LEU A 326 9.85 16.37 -2.50
N MET A 327 9.77 15.08 -2.20
CA MET A 327 10.47 14.49 -1.05
C MET A 327 11.98 14.64 -1.20
N MET A 328 12.55 14.33 -2.37
CA MET A 328 13.98 14.52 -2.65
C MET A 328 14.44 15.98 -2.45
N VAL A 329 13.59 16.94 -2.80
CA VAL A 329 13.92 18.38 -2.73
C VAL A 329 13.83 18.91 -1.30
N VAL A 330 12.81 18.51 -0.56
CA VAL A 330 12.44 19.15 0.71
C VAL A 330 13.04 18.43 1.92
N VAL A 331 13.08 17.11 1.88
CA VAL A 331 13.40 16.23 3.01
C VAL A 331 14.38 15.14 2.58
N THR A 332 14.79 14.27 3.50
CA THR A 332 15.74 13.18 3.20
C THR A 332 15.05 11.89 2.75
N GLY A 333 13.72 11.89 2.75
CA GLY A 333 12.91 10.74 2.38
C GLY A 333 12.60 10.64 0.90
N ARG A 334 11.61 9.79 0.60
CA ARG A 334 11.19 9.42 -0.75
C ARG A 334 9.85 8.68 -0.74
N GLU A 335 9.20 8.65 -1.89
CA GLU A 335 8.06 7.77 -2.10
C GLU A 335 8.55 6.38 -2.56
N ARG A 336 7.98 5.32 -2.00
CA ARG A 336 8.54 3.96 -2.09
C ARG A 336 7.64 3.02 -2.87
N ASN A 337 8.22 2.06 -3.57
CA ASN A 337 7.46 0.92 -4.11
C ASN A 337 7.31 -0.20 -3.06
N GLU A 338 6.49 -1.21 -3.37
CA GLU A 338 6.23 -2.33 -2.46
C GLU A 338 7.50 -3.07 -1.99
N LYS A 339 8.48 -3.27 -2.88
CA LYS A 339 9.70 -4.03 -2.54
C LYS A 339 10.58 -3.26 -1.55
N GLU A 340 10.63 -1.95 -1.68
CA GLU A 340 11.34 -1.07 -0.75
C GLU A 340 10.66 -1.09 0.62
N TRP A 341 9.33 -0.98 0.65
CA TRP A 341 8.54 -1.15 1.89
C TRP A 341 8.79 -2.51 2.54
N GLN A 342 8.71 -3.60 1.78
CA GLN A 342 8.99 -4.96 2.26
C GLN A 342 10.37 -5.06 2.92
N LYS A 343 11.41 -4.50 2.29
CA LYS A 343 12.77 -4.49 2.84
C LYS A 343 12.82 -3.78 4.19
N ILE A 344 12.22 -2.59 4.29
CA ILE A 344 12.17 -1.80 5.53
C ILE A 344 11.46 -2.57 6.65
N PHE A 345 10.31 -3.20 6.37
CA PHE A 345 9.58 -3.99 7.36
C PHE A 345 10.40 -5.17 7.87
N LEU A 346 11.03 -5.93 6.96
CA LEU A 346 11.87 -7.07 7.31
C LEU A 346 13.07 -6.65 8.18
N GLU A 347 13.76 -5.57 7.83
CA GLU A 347 14.89 -5.04 8.60
C GLU A 347 14.48 -4.49 9.97
N ALA A 348 13.25 -3.98 10.10
CA ALA A 348 12.63 -3.60 11.36
C ALA A 348 12.11 -4.80 12.18
N GLY A 349 12.02 -5.99 11.58
CA GLY A 349 11.58 -7.23 12.21
C GLY A 349 10.07 -7.46 12.20
N PHE A 350 9.35 -6.81 11.29
CA PHE A 350 7.98 -7.14 10.91
C PHE A 350 8.04 -8.18 9.77
N ASN A 351 7.35 -9.31 9.95
CA ASN A 351 7.45 -10.46 9.04
C ASN A 351 6.17 -10.66 8.20
N HIS A 352 5.14 -9.86 8.44
CA HIS A 352 3.96 -9.80 7.62
C HIS A 352 3.57 -8.34 7.39
N TYR A 353 3.11 -8.06 6.17
CA TYR A 353 2.53 -6.78 5.82
C TYR A 353 1.44 -6.99 4.76
N LYS A 354 0.53 -6.03 4.67
CA LYS A 354 -0.52 -5.97 3.67
C LYS A 354 -0.65 -4.53 3.17
N ILE A 355 -0.57 -4.34 1.86
CA ILE A 355 -0.80 -3.05 1.21
C ILE A 355 -2.19 -3.07 0.59
N THR A 356 -2.99 -2.06 0.89
CA THR A 356 -4.32 -1.87 0.32
C THR A 356 -4.38 -0.54 -0.43
N PRO A 357 -4.46 -0.55 -1.78
CA PRO A 357 -4.60 0.66 -2.58
C PRO A 357 -6.05 1.15 -2.49
N LEU A 358 -6.30 2.28 -1.83
CA LEU A 358 -7.68 2.64 -1.48
C LEU A 358 -8.04 4.13 -1.63
N PHE A 359 -7.07 5.06 -1.69
CA PHE A 359 -7.34 6.51 -1.64
C PHE A 359 -6.60 7.32 -2.70
N GLY A 360 -6.76 6.96 -3.98
CA GLY A 360 -6.11 7.65 -5.09
C GLY A 360 -4.59 7.57 -4.97
N LEU A 361 -3.95 8.65 -4.53
CA LEU A 361 -2.49 8.71 -4.33
C LEU A 361 -2.00 7.80 -3.20
N ARG A 362 -2.78 7.64 -2.14
CA ARG A 362 -2.32 6.95 -0.93
C ARG A 362 -2.72 5.48 -0.91
N SER A 363 -1.85 4.68 -0.30
CA SER A 363 -2.13 3.31 0.10
C SER A 363 -2.15 3.22 1.62
N LEU A 364 -2.92 2.27 2.12
CA LEU A 364 -2.87 1.88 3.53
C LEU A 364 -2.02 0.63 3.64
N ILE A 365 -1.01 0.66 4.51
CA ILE A 365 -0.11 -0.45 4.78
C ILE A 365 -0.29 -0.89 6.23
N GLU A 366 -0.59 -2.16 6.43
CA GLU A 366 -0.61 -2.80 7.74
C GLU A 366 0.68 -3.62 7.85
N ALA A 367 1.47 -3.40 8.91
CA ALA A 367 2.65 -4.20 9.22
C ALA A 367 2.51 -4.77 10.63
N ASP A 368 2.59 -6.09 10.75
CA ASP A 368 2.47 -6.80 12.01
C ASP A 368 3.53 -7.90 12.11
N LYS A 369 3.62 -8.49 13.30
CA LYS A 369 4.44 -9.67 13.52
C LYS A 369 3.51 -10.85 13.71
N ARG A 370 3.45 -11.71 12.70
CA ARG A 370 2.76 -12.99 12.83
C ARG A 370 3.71 -14.05 13.34
N ASP A 371 3.19 -15.02 14.07
CA ASP A 371 3.95 -16.22 14.38
C ASP A 371 4.51 -16.88 13.12
N THR A 372 5.82 -17.15 13.12
CA THR A 372 6.55 -17.74 11.98
C THR A 372 5.88 -19.04 11.51
N ALA A 373 5.27 -19.79 12.44
CA ALA A 373 4.50 -20.99 12.14
C ALA A 373 3.28 -20.72 11.25
N ILE A 374 2.49 -19.67 11.55
CA ILE A 374 1.32 -19.28 10.75
C ILE A 374 1.76 -18.88 9.34
N SER A 375 2.85 -18.10 9.22
CA SER A 375 3.39 -17.69 7.93
C SER A 375 3.81 -18.89 7.07
N VAL A 376 4.53 -19.85 7.64
CA VAL A 376 4.94 -21.08 6.93
C VAL A 376 3.74 -21.92 6.51
N ILE A 377 2.74 -22.09 7.39
CA ILE A 377 1.52 -22.86 7.06
C ILE A 377 0.72 -22.14 5.96
N SER A 378 0.59 -20.82 6.02
CA SER A 378 -0.08 -20.03 4.99
C SER A 378 0.63 -20.12 3.63
N SER A 379 1.96 -20.08 3.60
CA SER A 379 2.72 -20.27 2.36
C SER A 379 2.50 -21.66 1.75
N ASN A 380 2.50 -22.70 2.59
CA ASN A 380 2.22 -24.07 2.14
C ASN A 380 0.78 -24.24 1.66
N LEU A 381 -0.18 -23.57 2.31
CA LEU A 381 -1.57 -23.52 1.87
C LEU A 381 -1.69 -22.91 0.47
N SER A 382 -1.08 -21.75 0.22
CA SER A 382 -1.09 -21.10 -1.11
C SER A 382 -0.51 -22.02 -2.18
N ALA A 383 0.61 -22.68 -1.88
CA ALA A 383 1.24 -23.60 -2.81
C ALA A 383 0.35 -24.84 -3.08
N ALA A 384 -0.43 -25.31 -2.10
CA ALA A 384 -1.31 -26.48 -2.22
C ALA A 384 -2.50 -26.14 -3.11
N THR A 385 -3.10 -24.97 -2.89
CA THR A 385 -4.19 -24.44 -3.72
C THR A 385 -3.73 -24.26 -5.17
N TYR A 386 -2.52 -23.75 -5.39
CA TYR A 386 -1.97 -23.59 -6.74
C TYR A 386 -1.78 -24.94 -7.47
N LEU A 387 -1.17 -25.93 -6.81
CA LEU A 387 -0.99 -27.28 -7.38
C LEU A 387 -2.32 -28.03 -7.58
N CYS A 388 -3.29 -27.80 -6.70
CA CYS A 388 -4.67 -28.26 -6.84
C CYS A 388 -5.29 -27.70 -8.13
N SER A 389 -5.21 -26.38 -8.36
CA SER A 389 -5.71 -25.74 -9.57
C SER A 389 -5.01 -26.26 -10.84
N ILE A 390 -3.68 -26.44 -10.82
CA ILE A 390 -2.94 -27.04 -11.94
C ILE A 390 -3.42 -28.47 -12.23
N SER A 391 -3.58 -29.28 -11.19
CA SER A 391 -4.01 -30.68 -11.35
C SER A 391 -5.42 -30.78 -11.93
N LEU A 392 -6.32 -29.88 -11.51
CA LEU A 392 -7.68 -29.80 -12.04
C LEU A 392 -7.70 -29.29 -13.48
N THR A 393 -6.93 -28.24 -13.81
CA THR A 393 -6.87 -27.69 -15.17
C THR A 393 -6.30 -28.71 -16.16
N LEU A 394 -5.21 -29.40 -15.80
CA LEU A 394 -4.64 -30.47 -16.62
C LEU A 394 -5.62 -31.62 -16.82
N SER A 395 -6.32 -32.06 -15.76
CA SER A 395 -7.37 -33.09 -15.87
C SER A 395 -8.49 -32.67 -16.82
N SER A 396 -8.97 -31.44 -16.69
CA SER A 396 -10.04 -30.90 -17.53
C SER A 396 -9.61 -30.75 -18.99
N LEU A 397 -8.37 -30.33 -19.24
CA LEU A 397 -7.81 -30.17 -20.58
C LEU A 397 -7.69 -31.53 -21.29
N ILE A 398 -7.20 -32.55 -20.58
CA ILE A 398 -7.12 -33.91 -21.13
C ILE A 398 -8.52 -34.48 -21.37
N GLY A 399 -9.47 -34.25 -20.47
CA GLY A 399 -10.86 -34.68 -20.63
C GLY A 399 -11.56 -34.01 -21.82
N ALA A 400 -11.39 -32.69 -21.99
CA ALA A 400 -11.91 -31.97 -23.14
C ALA A 400 -11.27 -32.42 -24.45
N TRP A 401 -9.96 -32.72 -24.42
CA TRP A 401 -9.25 -33.23 -25.58
C TRP A 401 -9.79 -34.60 -26.03
N LEU A 402 -9.97 -35.54 -25.10
CA LEU A 402 -10.61 -36.84 -25.33
C LEU A 402 -12.02 -36.72 -25.93
N GLY A 403 -12.80 -35.71 -25.49
CA GLY A 403 -14.15 -35.45 -25.99
C GLY A 403 -14.19 -34.83 -27.38
N SER A 404 -13.06 -34.32 -27.89
CA SER A 404 -12.98 -33.70 -29.21
C SER A 404 -12.70 -34.74 -30.30
N SER A 405 -13.44 -34.67 -31.41
CA SER A 405 -13.29 -35.57 -32.56
C SER A 405 -11.93 -35.48 -33.28
N ALA A 406 -11.05 -34.56 -32.86
CA ALA A 406 -9.70 -34.36 -33.38
C ALA A 406 -8.62 -35.26 -32.72
N SER A 407 -9.00 -36.09 -31.75
CA SER A 407 -8.12 -36.92 -30.91
C SER A 407 -7.21 -37.90 -31.68
N TYR A 408 -7.58 -38.29 -32.90
CA TYR A 408 -6.91 -39.38 -33.62
C TYR A 408 -5.69 -38.94 -34.44
N ASN A 409 -5.51 -37.64 -34.71
CA ASN A 409 -4.57 -37.18 -35.76
C ASN A 409 -3.32 -36.44 -35.25
N VAL A 410 -3.20 -36.11 -33.96
CA VAL A 410 -2.11 -35.24 -33.47
C VAL A 410 -0.82 -36.01 -33.15
N PHE A 411 -0.94 -37.28 -32.75
CA PHE A 411 0.19 -38.13 -32.39
C PHE A 411 0.59 -39.13 -33.49
N GLU A 412 -0.05 -39.12 -34.67
CA GLU A 412 0.39 -39.91 -35.85
C GLU A 412 1.73 -39.45 -36.48
N SER A 413 2.55 -38.71 -35.74
CA SER A 413 3.91 -38.39 -36.18
C SER A 413 4.78 -39.66 -36.19
N ARG A 414 5.67 -39.79 -37.19
CA ARG A 414 6.63 -40.90 -37.40
C ARG A 414 7.58 -41.20 -36.23
N LEU A 415 7.46 -40.50 -35.10
CA LEU A 415 8.32 -40.62 -33.92
C LEU A 415 7.77 -41.55 -32.82
N ILE A 416 6.52 -42.03 -32.94
CA ILE A 416 5.90 -42.85 -31.89
C ILE A 416 6.30 -44.32 -32.05
N TYR A 417 7.01 -44.83 -31.05
CA TYR A 417 7.39 -46.24 -30.94
C TYR A 417 6.41 -46.97 -30.00
N GLY A 418 5.56 -47.88 -30.50
CA GLY A 418 4.68 -48.71 -29.67
C GLY A 418 3.28 -48.96 -30.23
N ASP A 419 2.43 -49.65 -29.45
CA ASP A 419 1.04 -49.96 -29.82
C ASP A 419 0.15 -48.70 -29.78
N THR A 420 -0.47 -48.38 -30.92
CA THR A 420 -1.33 -47.21 -31.15
C THR A 420 -2.82 -47.56 -31.22
N ARG A 421 -3.21 -48.80 -30.89
CA ARG A 421 -4.62 -49.19 -30.84
C ARG A 421 -5.43 -48.21 -29.99
N ALA A 422 -6.64 -47.90 -30.44
CA ALA A 422 -7.57 -47.00 -29.74
C ALA A 422 -7.78 -47.39 -28.27
N VAL A 423 -7.85 -48.70 -27.98
CA VAL A 423 -7.95 -49.23 -26.61
C VAL A 423 -6.73 -48.85 -25.76
N THR A 424 -5.52 -49.02 -26.31
CA THR A 424 -4.26 -48.70 -25.63
C THR A 424 -4.15 -47.20 -25.38
N MET A 425 -4.52 -46.35 -26.35
CA MET A 425 -4.56 -44.91 -26.18
C MET A 425 -5.57 -44.47 -25.11
N SER A 426 -6.77 -45.05 -25.08
CA SER A 426 -7.76 -44.80 -24.02
C SER A 426 -7.21 -45.16 -22.63
N ILE A 427 -6.49 -46.27 -22.50
CA ILE A 427 -5.84 -46.66 -21.24
C ILE A 427 -4.78 -45.62 -20.82
N LYS A 428 -3.95 -45.12 -21.74
CA LYS A 428 -2.94 -44.08 -21.45
C LYS A 428 -3.59 -42.82 -20.88
N TYR A 429 -4.64 -42.33 -21.53
CA TYR A 429 -5.34 -41.13 -21.09
C TYR A 429 -6.08 -41.34 -19.77
N ILE A 430 -6.79 -42.46 -19.58
CA ILE A 430 -7.48 -42.76 -18.31
C ILE A 430 -6.48 -42.85 -17.17
N ALA A 431 -5.34 -43.53 -17.36
CA ALA A 431 -4.29 -43.62 -16.34
C ALA A 431 -3.73 -42.23 -15.98
N LEU A 432 -3.47 -41.40 -16.98
CA LEU A 432 -2.96 -40.04 -16.77
C LEU A 432 -3.96 -39.14 -16.02
N VAL A 433 -5.23 -39.14 -16.45
CA VAL A 433 -6.30 -38.39 -15.78
C VAL A 433 -6.49 -38.87 -14.34
N THR A 434 -6.45 -40.17 -14.10
CA THR A 434 -6.57 -40.73 -12.74
C THR A 434 -5.47 -40.22 -11.82
N CYS A 435 -4.24 -40.08 -12.32
CA CYS A 435 -3.13 -39.53 -11.54
C CYS A 435 -3.33 -38.05 -11.20
N PHE A 436 -3.78 -37.24 -12.15
CA PHE A 436 -4.07 -35.83 -11.90
C PHE A 436 -5.27 -35.62 -10.97
N LEU A 437 -6.31 -36.46 -11.06
CA LEU A 437 -7.44 -36.44 -10.11
C LEU A 437 -7.01 -36.88 -8.71
N LEU A 438 -6.11 -37.86 -8.60
CA LEU A 438 -5.52 -38.26 -7.32
C LEU A 438 -4.69 -37.13 -6.72
N ALA A 439 -3.83 -36.49 -7.52
CA ALA A 439 -3.04 -35.33 -7.10
C ALA A 439 -3.95 -34.18 -6.64
N PHE A 440 -4.99 -33.86 -7.42
CA PHE A 440 -6.00 -32.87 -7.06
C PHE A 440 -6.64 -33.18 -5.70
N SER A 441 -7.15 -34.39 -5.50
CA SER A 441 -7.76 -34.80 -4.23
C SER A 441 -6.79 -34.68 -3.05
N CYS A 442 -5.53 -35.09 -3.24
CA CYS A 442 -4.49 -34.97 -2.21
C CYS A 442 -4.19 -33.50 -1.86
N PHE A 443 -4.05 -32.62 -2.86
CA PHE A 443 -3.81 -31.20 -2.60
C PHE A 443 -5.01 -30.47 -2.00
N VAL A 444 -6.24 -30.88 -2.32
CA VAL A 444 -7.46 -30.38 -1.64
C VAL A 444 -7.45 -30.77 -0.17
N HIS A 445 -7.13 -32.03 0.16
CA HIS A 445 -7.03 -32.48 1.55
C HIS A 445 -5.87 -31.83 2.30
N SER A 446 -4.72 -31.64 1.63
CA SER A 446 -3.57 -30.92 2.19
C SER A 446 -3.94 -29.47 2.53
N ALA A 447 -4.56 -28.74 1.60
CA ALA A 447 -5.05 -27.38 1.81
C ALA A 447 -6.06 -27.32 2.97
N SER A 448 -7.02 -28.24 3.03
CA SER A 448 -7.99 -28.32 4.12
C SER A 448 -7.33 -28.49 5.49
N HIS A 449 -6.32 -29.35 5.59
CA HIS A 449 -5.58 -29.57 6.83
C HIS A 449 -4.71 -28.37 7.22
N PHE A 450 -4.09 -27.67 6.27
CA PHE A 450 -3.35 -26.43 6.56
C PHE A 450 -4.28 -25.29 6.98
N VAL A 451 -5.47 -25.16 6.38
CA VAL A 451 -6.50 -24.22 6.85
C VAL A 451 -6.91 -24.55 8.29
N HIS A 452 -7.11 -25.83 8.59
CA HIS A 452 -7.44 -26.25 9.95
C HIS A 452 -6.31 -25.96 10.95
N ALA A 453 -5.06 -26.20 10.58
CA ALA A 453 -3.91 -25.86 11.41
C ALA A 453 -3.82 -24.34 11.64
N ASN A 454 -4.00 -23.53 10.60
CA ASN A 454 -4.05 -22.07 10.73
C ASN A 454 -5.17 -21.65 11.69
N TYR A 455 -6.38 -22.18 11.52
CA TYR A 455 -7.50 -21.88 12.41
C TYR A 455 -7.17 -22.22 13.87
N LEU A 456 -6.60 -23.40 14.14
CA LEU A 456 -6.23 -23.81 15.49
C LEU A 456 -5.14 -22.92 16.09
N ILE A 457 -4.19 -22.41 15.29
CA ILE A 457 -3.13 -21.53 15.78
C ILE A 457 -3.65 -20.10 15.99
N SER A 458 -4.54 -19.62 15.12
CA SER A 458 -5.03 -18.25 15.13
C SER A 458 -6.24 -18.02 16.04
N THR A 459 -6.69 -19.03 16.80
CA THR A 459 -7.85 -18.89 17.69
C THR A 459 -7.41 -18.24 19.02
N PRO A 460 -7.81 -16.99 19.30
CA PRO A 460 -7.43 -16.29 20.52
C PRO A 460 -7.99 -17.01 21.77
N ASP A 461 -7.24 -16.96 22.88
CA ASP A 461 -7.63 -17.45 24.20
C ASP A 461 -8.10 -18.91 24.27
N SER A 462 -7.63 -19.75 23.35
CA SER A 462 -8.01 -21.16 23.29
C SER A 462 -6.90 -22.07 23.82
N ASP A 463 -7.20 -22.85 24.85
CA ASP A 463 -6.29 -23.84 25.44
C ASP A 463 -6.30 -25.12 24.57
N ILE A 464 -5.93 -24.96 23.29
CA ILE A 464 -5.90 -26.05 22.32
C ILE A 464 -4.64 -26.89 22.57
N PRO A 465 -4.77 -28.21 22.81
CA PRO A 465 -3.60 -29.04 23.02
C PRO A 465 -2.73 -29.06 21.76
N LEU A 466 -1.41 -28.81 21.91
CA LEU A 466 -0.40 -28.80 20.84
C LEU A 466 -0.51 -29.99 19.87
N LYS A 467 -0.93 -31.15 20.38
CA LYS A 467 -1.14 -32.39 19.61
C LYS A 467 -2.15 -32.26 18.47
N TYR A 468 -3.14 -31.38 18.58
CA TYR A 468 -4.15 -31.16 17.52
C TYR A 468 -3.55 -30.40 16.33
N VAL A 469 -2.78 -29.34 16.61
CA VAL A 469 -2.05 -28.56 15.61
C VAL A 469 -1.01 -29.46 14.92
N GLU A 470 -0.22 -30.19 15.70
CA GLU A 470 0.77 -31.14 15.20
C GLU A 470 0.14 -32.16 14.24
N LYS A 471 -0.98 -32.78 14.65
CA LYS A 471 -1.69 -33.77 13.83
C LYS A 471 -2.25 -33.15 12.54
N ALA A 472 -2.72 -31.92 12.57
CA ALA A 472 -3.21 -31.22 11.38
C ALA A 472 -2.07 -30.93 10.40
N VAL A 473 -0.94 -30.41 10.88
CA VAL A 473 0.24 -30.11 10.06
C VAL A 473 0.85 -31.38 9.46
N ILE A 474 1.01 -32.45 10.25
CA ILE A 474 1.53 -33.74 9.76
C ILE A 474 0.63 -34.30 8.66
N ARG A 475 -0.69 -34.35 8.89
CA ARG A 475 -1.63 -34.84 7.86
C ARG A 475 -1.61 -33.99 6.60
N GLY A 476 -1.54 -32.66 6.75
CA GLY A 476 -1.39 -31.74 5.62
C GLY A 476 -0.13 -32.03 4.80
N GLY A 477 1.00 -32.28 5.49
CA GLY A 477 2.28 -32.65 4.89
C GLY A 477 2.27 -34.04 4.23
N ASP A 478 1.62 -35.03 4.83
CA ASP A 478 1.50 -36.38 4.26
C ASP A 478 0.72 -36.36 2.94
N PHE A 479 -0.43 -35.66 2.90
CA PHE A 479 -1.20 -35.48 1.68
C PHE A 479 -0.46 -34.64 0.63
N TRP A 480 0.29 -33.62 1.06
CA TRP A 480 1.15 -32.84 0.17
C TRP A 480 2.18 -33.73 -0.53
N SER A 481 2.90 -34.56 0.24
CA SER A 481 3.90 -35.49 -0.27
C SER A 481 3.28 -36.52 -1.22
N LEU A 482 2.12 -37.07 -0.87
CA LEU A 482 1.38 -38.00 -1.72
C LEU A 482 0.93 -37.36 -3.03
N GLY A 483 0.46 -36.10 -3.00
CA GLY A 483 0.08 -35.33 -4.19
C GLY A 483 1.26 -35.09 -5.13
N LEU A 484 2.43 -34.69 -4.59
CA LEU A 484 3.66 -34.55 -5.39
C LEU A 484 4.08 -35.87 -6.03
N ARG A 485 4.01 -36.99 -5.30
CA ARG A 485 4.31 -38.32 -5.83
C ARG A 485 3.37 -38.72 -6.98
N ALA A 486 2.08 -38.37 -6.88
CA ALA A 486 1.12 -38.57 -7.96
C ALA A 486 1.46 -37.75 -9.22
N LEU A 487 1.90 -36.49 -9.07
CA LEU A 487 2.37 -35.65 -10.19
C LEU A 487 3.65 -36.20 -10.83
N TYR A 488 4.60 -36.66 -10.03
CA TYR A 488 5.80 -37.33 -10.52
C TYR A 488 5.47 -38.60 -11.31
N PHE A 489 4.51 -39.40 -10.83
CA PHE A 489 4.06 -40.56 -11.58
C PHE A 489 3.35 -40.17 -12.90
N ALA A 490 2.54 -39.10 -12.89
CA ALA A 490 1.90 -38.57 -14.10
C ALA A 490 2.93 -38.16 -15.17
N LEU A 491 4.09 -37.60 -14.77
CA LEU A 491 5.17 -37.27 -15.70
C LEU A 491 5.70 -38.49 -16.46
N ASN A 492 5.83 -39.63 -15.79
CA ASN A 492 6.23 -40.89 -16.45
C ASN A 492 5.17 -41.37 -17.45
N LEU A 493 3.89 -41.22 -17.10
CA LEU A 493 2.77 -41.58 -17.98
C LEU A 493 2.67 -40.65 -19.21
N ILE A 494 3.04 -39.37 -19.09
CA ILE A 494 3.15 -38.47 -20.25
C ILE A 494 4.20 -39.00 -21.23
N LEU A 495 5.35 -39.48 -20.72
CA LEU A 495 6.40 -40.03 -21.57
C LEU A 495 6.01 -41.36 -22.26
N TRP A 496 5.01 -42.06 -21.73
CA TRP A 496 4.43 -43.25 -22.37
C TRP A 496 3.71 -42.92 -23.70
N PHE A 497 3.32 -41.67 -23.95
CA PHE A 497 2.78 -41.26 -25.25
C PHE A 497 3.83 -41.31 -26.37
N PHE A 498 5.12 -41.12 -26.04
CA PHE A 498 6.23 -41.21 -26.99
C PHE A 498 6.78 -42.63 -27.15
N GLY A 499 6.37 -43.55 -26.28
CA GLY A 499 6.67 -44.98 -26.37
C GLY A 499 7.08 -45.62 -25.04
N PRO A 500 7.28 -46.95 -25.01
CA PRO A 500 7.72 -47.65 -23.81
C PRO A 500 9.18 -47.34 -23.42
N ILE A 501 10.04 -46.98 -24.39
CA ILE A 501 11.46 -46.68 -24.12
C ILE A 501 11.62 -45.38 -23.30
N PRO A 502 11.03 -44.23 -23.70
CA PRO A 502 11.08 -43.02 -22.87
C PRO A 502 10.43 -43.21 -21.50
N MET A 503 9.32 -43.97 -21.43
CA MET A 503 8.67 -44.31 -20.17
C MET A 503 9.57 -45.14 -19.25
N PHE A 504 10.27 -46.13 -19.80
CA PHE A 504 11.19 -46.98 -19.03
C PHE A 504 12.36 -46.15 -18.48
N VAL A 505 13.03 -45.37 -19.34
CA VAL A 505 14.14 -44.51 -18.94
C VAL A 505 13.71 -43.51 -17.87
N SER A 506 12.57 -42.84 -18.05
CA SER A 506 12.04 -41.90 -17.05
C SER A 506 11.65 -42.59 -15.74
N SER A 507 11.10 -43.80 -15.78
CA SER A 507 10.78 -44.56 -14.58
C SER A 507 12.03 -44.87 -13.75
N PHE A 508 13.15 -45.25 -14.39
CA PHE A 508 14.43 -45.44 -13.70
C PHE A 508 14.94 -44.14 -13.07
N ILE A 509 14.90 -43.03 -13.82
CA ILE A 509 15.30 -41.72 -13.30
C ILE A 509 14.39 -41.32 -12.12
N MET A 510 13.10 -41.58 -12.21
CA MET A 510 12.13 -41.26 -11.16
C MET A 510 12.39 -42.05 -9.88
N VAL A 511 12.70 -43.34 -9.98
CA VAL A 511 13.04 -44.16 -8.81
C VAL A 511 14.28 -43.61 -8.10
N ILE A 512 15.31 -43.22 -8.87
CA ILE A 512 16.52 -42.59 -8.31
C ILE A 512 16.15 -41.26 -7.64
N PHE A 513 15.35 -40.43 -8.30
CA PHE A 513 14.94 -39.13 -7.78
C PHE A 513 14.12 -39.25 -6.48
N LEU A 514 13.12 -40.13 -6.45
CA LEU A 514 12.33 -40.43 -5.25
C LEU A 514 13.20 -41.01 -4.14
N HIS A 515 14.15 -41.89 -4.46
CA HIS A 515 15.10 -42.40 -3.47
C HIS A 515 15.94 -41.26 -2.87
N CYS A 516 16.45 -40.33 -3.67
CA CYS A 516 17.19 -39.18 -3.17
C CYS A 516 16.33 -38.26 -2.30
N LEU A 517 15.07 -38.01 -2.69
CA LEU A 517 14.14 -37.17 -1.92
C LEU A 517 13.69 -37.82 -0.60
N ASP A 518 13.45 -39.13 -0.60
CA ASP A 518 12.97 -39.87 0.57
C ASP A 518 14.11 -40.23 1.53
N THR A 519 15.36 -40.34 1.06
CA THR A 519 16.53 -40.70 1.88
C THR A 519 17.18 -39.48 2.55
N ASN A 520 16.40 -38.42 2.83
CA ASN A 520 16.91 -37.22 3.44
C ASN A 520 17.40 -37.52 4.88
N THR A 521 18.72 -37.64 5.04
CA THR A 521 19.43 -38.13 6.25
C THR A 521 19.92 -37.00 7.14
N THR A 522 19.54 -35.75 6.85
CA THR A 522 19.89 -34.61 7.70
C THR A 522 18.98 -34.62 8.94
N PRO A 523 19.53 -34.76 10.16
CA PRO A 523 18.71 -34.66 11.37
C PRO A 523 18.11 -33.25 11.44
N LEU A 524 16.80 -33.17 11.72
CA LEU A 524 16.12 -31.91 11.99
C LEU A 524 16.90 -31.15 13.08
N HIS A 525 17.16 -29.86 12.86
CA HIS A 525 17.82 -29.03 13.86
C HIS A 525 17.09 -29.15 15.21
N HIS A 526 17.81 -29.56 16.26
CA HIS A 526 17.28 -29.54 17.60
C HIS A 526 17.07 -28.08 18.04
N HIS A 527 15.84 -27.59 17.93
CA HIS A 527 15.46 -26.32 18.54
C HIS A 527 15.57 -26.46 20.06
N ARG A 528 16.43 -25.65 20.68
CA ARG A 528 16.50 -25.50 22.13
C ARG A 528 15.22 -24.79 22.57
N SER A 529 14.31 -25.48 23.26
CA SER A 529 13.14 -24.84 23.85
C SER A 529 13.60 -23.77 24.85
N PRO A 530 12.98 -22.57 24.85
CA PRO A 530 13.22 -21.62 25.92
C PRO A 530 12.71 -22.27 27.20
N THR A 531 13.65 -22.53 28.12
CA THR A 531 13.37 -23.08 29.43
C THR A 531 12.32 -22.19 30.09
N ILE A 532 11.09 -22.68 30.20
CA ILE A 532 10.07 -22.10 31.08
C ILE A 532 10.71 -22.14 32.47
N GLN A 533 11.13 -20.98 32.99
CA GLN A 533 11.48 -20.84 34.40
C GLN A 533 10.19 -21.07 35.18
N THR A 534 9.93 -22.34 35.48
CA THR A 534 8.96 -22.72 36.49
C THR A 534 9.44 -22.11 37.80
N GLY A 535 8.67 -21.13 38.29
CA GLY A 535 8.96 -20.40 39.50
C GLY A 535 9.29 -21.35 40.64
N LYS A 536 10.52 -21.23 41.16
CA LYS A 536 10.84 -21.79 42.47
C LYS A 536 9.91 -21.12 43.48
N LYS A 537 8.91 -21.87 43.94
CA LYS A 537 8.21 -21.60 45.21
C LYS A 537 9.27 -21.37 46.28
N VAL A 538 9.38 -20.13 46.75
CA VAL A 538 10.09 -19.79 47.97
C VAL A 538 9.35 -20.49 49.11
N VAL A 539 9.89 -21.62 49.56
CA VAL A 539 9.47 -22.28 50.79
C VAL A 539 9.99 -21.43 51.94
N VAL A 540 9.11 -20.60 52.51
CA VAL A 540 9.36 -19.96 53.81
C VAL A 540 9.33 -21.07 54.85
N ARG A 541 10.51 -21.44 55.36
CA ARG A 541 10.66 -22.30 56.55
C ARG A 541 11.38 -21.47 57.61
N ALA A 542 10.63 -20.72 58.39
CA ALA A 542 11.08 -20.17 59.66
C ALA A 542 10.40 -20.97 60.78
N SER A 543 11.03 -22.08 61.16
CA SER A 543 10.79 -22.74 62.44
C SER A 543 11.52 -21.94 63.53
N GLY A 544 10.81 -21.64 64.60
CA GLY A 544 11.28 -20.79 65.70
C GLY A 544 12.52 -21.31 66.42
N ALA A 545 13.23 -20.35 66.99
CA ALA A 545 14.08 -20.54 68.15
C ALA A 545 13.55 -19.60 69.24
N ALA A 546 12.96 -20.20 70.27
CA ALA A 546 12.76 -19.58 71.57
C ALA A 546 14.08 -19.59 72.34
N ASP A 547 14.25 -18.57 73.19
CA ASP A 547 15.08 -18.48 74.38
C ASP A 547 16.61 -18.62 74.25
N ARG A 548 17.32 -17.52 74.55
CA ARG A 548 18.02 -17.32 75.83
C ARG A 548 18.71 -15.95 75.94
N GLN A 549 18.45 -15.32 77.09
CA GLN A 549 19.03 -14.12 77.72
C GLN A 549 18.57 -12.76 77.25
#